data_AF-A0A8S0XCH4-F1
#
_entry.id   AF-A0A8S0XCH4-F1
#
_cell.length_a   1.000
_cell.length_b   1.000
_cell.length_c   1.000
_cell.angle_alpha   90.00
_cell.angle_beta   90.00
_cell.angle_gamma   90.00
#
_symmetry.space_group_name_H-M   'P 1'
#
loop_
_entity.id
_entity.type
_entity.pdbx_description
1 polymer ?
#
loop_
_entity_poly.entity_id
_entity_poly.type
_entity_poly.pdbx_seq_one_letter_code
_entity_poly.pdbx_strand_id
1 'polypeptide(L)' 'MIEIKLPKQRLAMTESEFMELLRGRPDLWATALRRGKAFSRHEREVARTRQVFVKH' A
#
# COMPACT_ATOMS: atom_id res chain seq x y z
N MET A 1 -6.87 -11.75 -5.39
CA MET A 1 -7.97 -11.15 -4.63
C MET A 1 -7.39 -10.01 -3.82
N ILE A 2 -7.91 -8.79 -3.99
CA ILE A 2 -7.49 -7.59 -3.28
C ILE A 2 -8.59 -7.29 -2.25
N GLU A 3 -8.20 -7.20 -0.97
CA GLU A 3 -9.10 -6.84 0.13
C GLU A 3 -8.70 -5.47 0.70
N ILE A 4 -9.64 -4.53 0.73
CA ILE A 4 -9.48 -3.21 1.32
C ILE A 4 -10.44 -3.10 2.51
N LYS A 5 -9.86 -2.94 3.70
CA LYS A 5 -10.61 -2.72 4.94
C LYS A 5 -10.87 -1.23 5.11
N LEU A 6 -12.13 -0.86 5.14
CA LEU A 6 -12.60 0.49 5.39
C LEU A 6 -13.32 0.53 6.74
N PRO A 7 -13.55 1.71 7.34
CA PRO A 7 -14.39 1.81 8.52
C PRO A 7 -15.77 1.18 8.24
N LYS A 8 -16.11 0.15 9.02
CA LYS A 8 -17.38 -0.60 8.95
C LYS A 8 -17.64 -1.36 7.64
N GLN A 9 -16.67 -1.42 6.72
CA GLN A 9 -16.87 -2.04 5.40
C GLN A 9 -15.65 -2.84 4.97
N ARG A 10 -15.88 -3.87 4.17
CA ARG A 10 -14.84 -4.68 3.54
C ARG A 10 -15.10 -4.73 2.04
N LEU A 11 -14.18 -4.17 1.28
CA LEU A 11 -14.23 -4.21 -0.17
C LEU A 11 -13.33 -5.34 -0.64
N ALA A 12 -13.87 -6.24 -1.47
CA ALA A 12 -13.15 -7.40 -1.96
C ALA A 12 -13.37 -7.48 -3.48
N MET A 13 -12.28 -7.55 -4.23
CA MET A 13 -12.33 -7.56 -5.69
C MET A 13 -11.16 -8.34 -6.29
N THR A 14 -11.31 -8.73 -7.54
CA THR A 14 -10.24 -9.29 -8.35
C THR A 14 -9.24 -8.22 -8.75
N GLU A 15 -8.06 -8.65 -9.20
CA GLU A 15 -7.06 -7.73 -9.73
C GLU A 15 -7.57 -7.02 -11.00
N SER A 16 -8.31 -7.72 -11.86
CA SER A 16 -8.90 -7.15 -13.07
C SER A 16 -9.88 -6.03 -12.77
N GLU A 17 -10.84 -6.24 -11.86
CA GLU A 17 -11.81 -5.22 -11.44
C GLU A 17 -11.11 -4.00 -10.82
N PHE A 18 -10.08 -4.24 -10.01
CA PHE A 18 -9.29 -3.16 -9.42
C PHE A 18 -8.57 -2.34 -10.50
N MET A 19 -7.94 -3.02 -11.48
CA MET A 19 -7.24 -2.36 -12.58
C MET A 19 -8.20 -1.57 -13.48
N GLU A 20 -9.40 -2.09 -13.75
CA GLU A 20 -10.44 -1.37 -14.49
C GLU A 20 -10.91 -0.12 -13.76
N LEU A 21 -11.14 -0.21 -12.45
CA LEU A 21 -11.52 0.94 -11.62
C LEU A 21 -10.44 2.04 -11.65
N LEU A 22 -9.16 1.65 -11.62
CA LEU A 22 -8.04 2.59 -11.68
C LEU A 22 -7.86 3.24 -13.06
N ARG A 23 -8.23 2.57 -14.16
CA ARG A 23 -8.16 3.15 -15.51
C ARG A 23 -9.00 4.42 -15.64
N GLY A 24 -10.12 4.51 -14.91
CA GLY A 24 -10.99 5.69 -14.93
C GLY A 24 -10.34 6.94 -14.33
N ARG A 25 -9.31 6.80 -13.48
CA ARG A 25 -8.64 7.89 -12.74
C ARG A 25 -7.13 7.64 -12.56
N PRO A 26 -6.34 7.76 -13.64
CA PRO A 26 -4.90 7.47 -13.61
C PRO A 26 -4.10 8.42 -12.69
N ASP A 27 -4.61 9.62 -12.44
CA ASP A 27 -4.06 10.61 -11.50
C ASP A 27 -4.04 10.10 -10.05
N LEU A 28 -5.14 9.46 -9.63
CA LEU A 28 -5.26 8.85 -8.32
C LEU A 28 -4.29 7.68 -8.17
N TRP A 29 -4.11 6.90 -9.24
CA TRP A 29 -3.17 5.78 -9.25
C TRP A 29 -1.71 6.22 -9.07
N ALA A 30 -1.26 7.20 -9.86
CA ALA A 30 0.10 7.74 -9.75
C ALA A 30 0.38 8.28 -8.32
N THR A 31 -0.61 8.92 -7.72
CA THR A 31 -0.53 9.43 -6.34
C THR A 31 -0.46 8.29 -5.33
N ALA A 32 -1.29 7.26 -5.46
CA ALA A 32 -1.28 6.09 -4.58
C ALA A 32 0.07 5.36 -4.62
N LEU A 33 0.65 5.16 -5.82
CA LEU A 33 1.97 4.55 -5.99
C LEU A 33 3.08 5.34 -5.29
N ARG A 34 3.04 6.69 -5.37
CA ARG A 34 4.00 7.54 -4.65
C ARG A 34 3.90 7.35 -3.14
N ARG A 35 2.69 7.28 -2.59
CA ARG A 35 2.47 7.02 -1.16
C ARG A 35 2.99 5.64 -0.76
N GLY A 36 2.70 4.61 -1.55
CA GLY A 36 3.19 3.24 -1.32
C GLY A 36 4.72 3.17 -1.23
N LYS A 37 5.44 3.85 -2.14
CA LYS A 37 6.92 3.92 -2.07
C LYS A 37 7.43 4.57 -0.78
N ALA A 38 6.75 5.60 -0.28
CA ALA A 38 7.11 6.24 0.98
C ALA A 38 6.89 5.28 2.17
N PHE A 39 5.76 4.56 2.20
CA PHE A 39 5.50 3.53 3.21
C PHE A 39 6.57 2.44 3.20
N SER A 40 6.90 1.85 2.05
CA SER A 40 7.93 0.80 1.99
C SER A 40 9.32 1.29 2.39
N ARG A 41 9.65 2.57 2.11
CA ARG A 41 10.92 3.16 2.57
C ARG A 41 10.94 3.29 4.09
N HIS A 42 9.87 3.83 4.66
CA HIS A 42 9.71 3.96 6.11
C HIS A 42 9.77 2.58 6.79
N GLU A 43 9.09 1.57 6.27
CA GLU A 43 9.14 0.20 6.82
C GLU A 43 10.57 -0.38 6.81
N ARG A 44 11.32 -0.18 5.72
CA ARG A 44 12.73 -0.61 5.65
C ARG A 44 13.61 0.13 6.65
N GLU A 45 13.38 1.43 6.83
CA GLU A 45 14.12 2.25 7.77
C GLU A 45 13.85 1.84 9.22
N VAL A 46 12.58 1.66 9.58
CA VAL A 46 12.17 1.13 10.89
C VAL A 46 12.76 -0.26 11.12
N ALA A 47 12.70 -1.16 10.13
CA ALA A 47 13.28 -2.50 10.24
C ALA A 47 14.79 -2.46 10.48
N ARG A 48 15.51 -1.55 9.79
CA ARG A 48 16.96 -1.36 9.99
C ARG A 48 17.25 -0.86 11.41
N THR A 49 16.57 0.18 11.87
CA THR A 49 16.75 0.71 13.23
C THR A 49 16.46 -0.36 14.28
N ARG A 50 15.39 -1.14 14.11
CA ARG A 50 15.02 -2.20 15.04
C ARG A 50 16.05 -3.34 15.08
N GLN A 51 16.72 -3.66 13.97
CA GLN A 51 17.83 -4.63 13.95
C GLN A 51 19.10 -4.12 14.64
N VAL A 52 19.34 -2.81 14.66
CA VAL A 52 20.49 -2.21 15.35
C VAL A 52 20.33 -2.27 16.88
N PHE A 53 19.11 -2.12 17.39
CA PHE A 53 18.81 -2.18 18.83
C PHE A 53 18.78 -3.59 19.44
N VAL A 54 18.65 -4.66 18.64
CA VAL A 54 18.66 -6.06 19.12
C VAL A 54 20.08 -6.65 19.17
N LYS A 55 21.07 -5.97 18.57
CA LYS A 55 22.46 -6.42 18.47
C LYS A 55 23.43 -5.76 19.45
N HIS A 56 22.95 -4.98 20.42
CA HIS A 56 23.76 -4.34 21.45
C HIS A 56 23.35 -4.82 22.84
#